data_AF-A0A4Q0YU16-F1
#
_entry.id   AF-A0A4Q0YU16-F1
#
_cell.length_a   1.000
_cell.length_b   1.000
_cell.length_c   1.000
_cell.angle_alpha   90.00
_cell.angle_beta   90.00
_cell.angle_gamma   90.00
#
_symmetry.space_group_name_H-M   'P 1'
#
loop_
_entity.id
_entity.type
_entity.pdbx_description
1 polymer ?
#
loop_
_entity_poly.entity_id
_entity_poly.type
_entity_poly.pdbx_seq_one_letter_code
_entity_poly.pdbx_strand_id
1 'polypeptide(L)'
;MINCDVHDIVEVACVYKIKVELSLSGGKQIIGVATDTKVTDEKREYMVINSGKQLVDIEMDSINKMKAVEVNPHFDEVEFT
;
A
#
# COMPACT_ATOMS: atom_id res chain seq x y z
N MET A 1 15.69 -1.63 13.31
CA MET A 1 14.53 -2.42 13.79
C MET A 1 13.31 -1.71 13.24
N ILE A 2 13.09 -1.82 11.92
CA ILE A 2 12.02 -1.10 11.22
C ILE A 2 10.82 -2.05 11.24
N ASN A 3 9.72 -1.53 11.78
CA ASN A 3 8.41 -2.13 12.04
C ASN A 3 8.10 -3.42 11.25
N CYS A 4 8.02 -4.55 11.95
CA CYS A 4 7.27 -5.73 11.45
C CYS A 4 5.83 -5.33 11.08
N ASP A 5 5.25 -4.37 11.79
CA ASP A 5 3.85 -3.99 11.66
C ASP A 5 3.49 -3.38 10.29
N VAL A 6 4.41 -2.67 9.64
CA VAL A 6 4.10 -1.98 8.37
C VAL A 6 4.03 -2.96 7.21
N HIS A 7 4.96 -3.92 7.21
CA HIS A 7 4.98 -5.02 6.25
C HIS A 7 3.75 -5.90 6.40
N ASP A 8 3.38 -6.25 7.64
CA ASP A 8 2.16 -7.00 7.95
C ASP A 8 0.90 -6.28 7.45
N ILE A 9 0.79 -4.96 7.64
CA ILE A 9 -0.40 -4.18 7.20
C ILE A 9 -0.50 -4.16 5.67
N VAL A 10 0.61 -4.04 4.97
CA VAL A 10 0.63 -4.08 3.50
C VAL A 10 0.21 -5.45 2.97
N GLU A 11 0.71 -6.53 3.57
CA GLU A 11 0.28 -7.88 3.24
C GLU A 11 -1.21 -8.09 3.55
N VAL A 12 -1.70 -7.64 4.71
CA VAL A 12 -3.12 -7.66 5.07
C VAL A 12 -3.96 -6.89 4.05
N ALA A 13 -3.53 -5.70 3.63
CA ALA A 13 -4.26 -4.94 2.62
C ALA A 13 -4.41 -5.72 1.32
N CYS A 14 -3.36 -6.40 0.86
CA CYS A 14 -3.38 -7.22 -0.36
C CYS A 14 -4.21 -8.51 -0.18
N VAL A 15 -4.02 -9.24 0.92
CA VAL A 15 -4.72 -10.51 1.21
C VAL A 15 -6.23 -10.28 1.27
N TYR A 16 -6.66 -9.24 1.97
CA TYR A 16 -8.08 -8.91 2.12
C TYR A 16 -8.62 -8.03 1.00
N LYS A 17 -7.78 -7.66 0.02
CA LYS A 17 -8.14 -6.78 -1.09
C LYS A 17 -8.82 -5.51 -0.61
N ILE A 18 -8.24 -4.89 0.41
CA ILE A 18 -8.78 -3.69 1.04
C ILE A 18 -8.58 -2.52 0.08
N LYS A 19 -9.62 -1.71 -0.08
CA LYS A 19 -9.52 -0.45 -0.81
C LYS A 19 -8.76 0.55 0.03
N VAL A 20 -7.62 1.01 -0.49
CA VAL A 20 -6.72 1.93 0.19
C VAL A 20 -6.47 3.19 -0.63
N GLU A 21 -6.25 4.28 0.09
CA GLU A 21 -5.75 5.55 -0.42
C GLU A 21 -4.28 5.68 -0.03
N LEU A 22 -3.41 5.75 -1.03
CA LEU A 22 -1.98 5.97 -0.87
C LEU A 22 -1.64 7.42 -1.15
N SER A 23 -0.94 8.06 -0.22
CA SER A 23 -0.31 9.36 -0.44
C SER A 23 1.18 9.14 -0.68
N LEU A 24 1.66 9.57 -1.84
CA LEU A 24 3.03 9.41 -2.29
C LEU A 24 3.87 10.64 -2.01
N SER A 25 5.18 10.44 -2.00
CA SER A 25 6.18 11.49 -2.08
C SER A 25 5.95 12.33 -3.35
N GLY A 26 5.92 13.66 -3.17
CA GLY A 26 5.52 14.61 -4.21
C GLY A 26 4.04 14.98 -4.21
N GLY A 27 3.25 14.55 -3.21
CA GLY A 27 1.86 15.01 -3.01
C GLY A 27 0.84 14.33 -3.94
N LYS A 28 1.24 13.27 -4.65
CA LYS A 28 0.35 12.48 -5.48
C LYS A 28 -0.46 11.54 -4.60
N GLN A 29 -1.76 11.43 -4.86
CA GLN A 29 -2.64 10.49 -4.16
C GLN A 29 -3.22 9.49 -5.14
N ILE A 30 -3.30 8.22 -4.73
CA ILE A 30 -3.82 7.13 -5.53
C ILE A 30 -4.79 6.32 -4.69
N ILE A 31 -5.99 6.12 -5.22
CA ILE A 31 -7.01 5.28 -4.60
C ILE A 31 -7.18 4.03 -5.44
N GLY A 32 -7.20 2.87 -4.79
CA GLY A 32 -7.50 1.60 -5.44
C GLY A 32 -7.51 0.44 -4.45
N VAL A 33 -7.65 -0.76 -4.99
CA VAL A 33 -7.67 -1.99 -4.19
C VAL A 33 -6.27 -2.57 -4.14
N ALA A 34 -5.74 -2.78 -2.94
CA ALA A 34 -4.47 -3.48 -2.77
C ALA A 34 -4.63 -4.93 -3.26
N THR A 35 -3.76 -5.36 -4.17
CA THR A 35 -3.94 -6.64 -4.87
C THR A 35 -2.80 -7.60 -4.60
N ASP A 36 -1.57 -7.11 -4.64
CA ASP A 36 -0.36 -7.94 -4.56
C ASP A 36 0.85 -7.07 -4.18
N THR A 37 1.97 -7.68 -3.81
CA THR A 37 3.25 -7.01 -3.58
C THR A 37 4.35 -7.69 -4.38
N LYS A 38 5.24 -6.89 -4.95
CA LYS A 38 6.36 -7.37 -5.76
C LYS A 38 7.66 -6.89 -5.16
N VAL A 39 8.64 -7.79 -5.07
CA VAL A 39 10.02 -7.45 -4.71
C VAL A 39 10.88 -7.62 -5.95
N THR A 40 11.67 -6.61 -6.30
CA THR A 40 12.60 -6.68 -7.43
C THR A 40 13.97 -7.21 -6.99
N ASP A 41 14.79 -7.59 -7.97
CA ASP A 41 16.17 -8.07 -7.75
C ASP A 41 17.04 -7.03 -7.00
N GLU A 42 16.70 -5.74 -7.16
CA GLU A 42 17.33 -4.62 -6.44
C GLU A 42 16.85 -4.47 -4.99
N LYS A 43 16.11 -5.44 -4.44
CA LYS A 43 15.48 -5.40 -3.11
C LYS A 43 14.53 -4.21 -2.91
N ARG A 44 13.91 -3.74 -3.98
CA ARG A 44 12.87 -2.71 -3.92
C ARG A 44 11.51 -3.35 -3.88
N GLU A 45 10.65 -2.76 -3.08
CA GLU A 45 9.32 -3.29 -2.80
C GLU A 45 8.27 -2.42 -3.48
N TYR A 46 7.35 -3.06 -4.18
CA TYR A 46 6.28 -2.42 -4.93
C TYR A 46 4.95 -2.99 -4.50
N MET A 47 4.00 -2.13 -4.19
CA MET A 47 2.60 -2.49 -3.96
C MET A 47 1.82 -2.38 -5.26
N VAL A 48 1.07 -3.43 -5.61
CA VAL A 48 0.21 -3.48 -6.80
C VAL A 48 -1.20 -3.05 -6.41
N ILE A 49 -1.61 -1.87 -6.87
CA ILE A 49 -2.94 -1.31 -6.65
C ILE A 49 -3.79 -1.45 -7.91
N ASN A 50 -4.97 -2.05 -7.77
CA ASN A 50 -6.00 -2.03 -8.80
C ASN A 50 -6.83 -0.73 -8.70
N SER A 51 -6.59 0.22 -9.60
CA SER A 51 -7.35 1.47 -9.67
C SER A 51 -8.66 1.33 -10.50
N GLY A 52 -9.12 0.10 -10.74
CA GLY A 52 -10.35 -0.24 -11.47
C GLY A 52 -10.21 -0.28 -12.99
N LYS A 53 -9.27 0.49 -13.57
CA LYS A 53 -8.95 0.43 -15.01
C LYS A 53 -7.73 -0.42 -15.33
N GLN A 54 -6.74 -0.40 -14.44
CA GLN A 54 -5.48 -1.12 -14.59
C GLN A 54 -4.84 -1.33 -13.22
N LEU A 55 -3.91 -2.30 -13.17
CA LEU A 55 -3.00 -2.48 -12.06
C LEU A 55 -1.88 -1.43 -12.16
N VAL A 56 -1.56 -0.83 -11.03
CA VAL A 56 -0.52 0.19 -10.90
C VAL A 56 0.46 -0.30 -9.84
N ASP A 57 1.73 -0.44 -10.24
CA ASP A 57 2.80 -0.78 -9.33
C ASP A 57 3.34 0.51 -8.69
N ILE A 58 3.30 0.58 -7.36
CA ILE A 58 3.72 1.75 -6.56
C ILE A 58 4.89 1.34 -5.68
N GLU A 59 6.01 2.04 -5.80
CA GLU A 59 7.17 1.81 -4.93
C GLU A 59 6.81 2.13 -3.47
N MET A 60 6.99 1.16 -2.57
CA MET A 60 6.62 1.30 -1.15
C MET A 60 7.42 2.40 -0.46
N ASP A 61 8.69 2.59 -0.84
CA ASP A 61 9.55 3.65 -0.32
C ASP A 61 9.03 5.06 -0.70
N SER A 62 8.26 5.16 -1.79
CA SER A 62 7.61 6.41 -2.19
C SER A 62 6.26 6.65 -1.49
N ILE A 63 5.74 5.69 -0.72
CA ILE A 63 4.48 5.86 0.01
C ILE A 63 4.79 6.58 1.32
N ASN A 64 4.19 7.75 1.52
CA ASN A 64 4.25 8.44 2.81
C ASN A 64 3.18 7.92 3.77
N LYS A 65 2.01 7.56 3.23
CA LYS A 65 0.82 7.24 4.02
C LYS A 65 -0.13 6.33 3.26
N MET A 66 -0.72 5.37 3.97
CA MET A 66 -1.80 4.50 3.48
C MET A 66 -3.00 4.63 4.41
N LYS A 67 -4.19 4.81 3.83
CA LYS A 67 -5.44 4.90 4.57
C LYS A 67 -6.45 3.91 4.00
N ALA A 68 -7.14 3.17 4.86
CA ALA A 68 -8.26 2.36 4.42
C ALA A 68 -9.45 3.25 4.05
N VAL A 69 -9.97 3.06 2.84
CA VAL A 69 -11.17 3.77 2.36
C VAL A 69 -12.43 3.17 2.99
N GLU A 70 -12.37 1.89 3.36
CA GLU A 70 -13.47 1.15 3.96
C GLU A 70 -13.12 0.74 5.39
N VAL A 71 -14.12 0.81 6.27
CA VAL A 71 -13.98 0.36 7.66
C VAL A 71 -13.64 -1.12 7.66
N ASN A 72 -12.52 -1.46 8.29
CA ASN A 72 -12.03 -2.81 8.41
C ASN A 72 -11.41 -3.00 9.81
N PRO A 73 -11.33 -4.24 10.32
CA PRO A 73 -10.82 -4.49 11.67
C PRO A 73 -9.29 -4.45 11.76
N HIS A 74 -8.58 -4.22 10.66
CA HIS A 74 -7.12 -4.36 10.60
C HIS A 74 -6.40 -3.03 10.80
N PHE A 75 -6.75 -2.01 10.01
CA PHE A 75 -6.13 -0.70 10.08
C PHE A 75 -7.05 0.39 9.52
N ASP A 76 -6.94 1.60 10.06
CA ASP A 76 -7.64 2.77 9.54
C ASP A 76 -6.66 3.63 8.73
N GLU A 77 -5.51 3.95 9.30
CA GLU A 77 -4.51 4.83 8.72
C GLU A 77 -3.11 4.48 9.22
N VAL A 78 -2.12 4.46 8.32
CA VAL A 78 -0.73 4.09 8.59
C VAL A 78 0.20 5.05 7.87
N GLU A 79 1.20 5.56 8.58
CA GLU A 79 2.23 6.44 8.03
C GLU A 79 3.56 5.68 7.92
N PHE A 80 4.27 5.87 6.81
CA PHE A 80 5.47 5.13 6.41
C PHE A 80 6.76 5.98 6.56
N THR A 81 6.73 7.01 7.43
CA THR A 81 7.86 7.92 7.74
C THR A 81 9.08 7.23 8.35
#